data_AF-A0AAW6U8C6-F1
#
_entry.id   AF-A0AAW6U8C6-F1
#
_cell.length_a   1.000
_cell.length_b   1.000
_cell.length_c   1.000
_cell.angle_alpha   90.00
_cell.angle_beta   90.00
_cell.angle_gamma   90.00
#
_symmetry.space_group_name_H-M   'P 1'
#
loop_
_entity.id
_entity.type
_entity.pdbx_description
1 polymer ?
#
loop_
_entity_poly.entity_id
_entity_poly.type
_entity_poly.pdbx_seq_one_letter_code
_entity_poly.pdbx_strand_id
1 'polypeptide(L)'
;MSEKMTHLVFLAVLLVPFHQASALISWTDGGADSLWSTPQNWNTNTVPTAIDAASIDQPENTRCVVQEGIIAECETLRVGNGGLTTNLDITGGSLTASGAYIGVDSPAGHGILNVSGGLFSTGSLQIGWSATGTLNMTGGTIRLNDNLIVPGLTGTGTVNLRGGTIYASDLRLTSDKGLIDVGAGALVLEGDDTEALLTYIENGWIIAYRGQGTLHLDYDVTNRGQTTLTATALLDPHPTDGSLVSPGQVELSWTLPDPCVPGEPVLVDVYFTDDLEALEQFTNPAAMQVVDARNVTSVLVQTQPKTRYYWAVDTYVGSENDPILGPIFTFYADNMAPQVNAGADIVTWLEDGLRTGLLDATVTDDGAILPYTVQWTVVGEPVEGAAVIETPTAEDTNVTLAATGIYVLQLEAFDGEYTGSDTITISVYDDPCQAAQSLPDYEPLVGDLNGDCRVDELDMALLEEHWMQDSSLTDEWYVVD
;
A
#
# COMPACT_ATOMS: atom_id res chain seq x y z
N MET A 1 84.49 -26.51 -3.17
CA MET A 1 84.23 -27.04 -1.82
C MET A 1 82.93 -26.38 -1.37
N SER A 2 81.98 -27.15 -0.81
CA SER A 2 80.63 -26.72 -0.40
C SER A 2 79.64 -26.55 -1.57
N GLU A 3 78.38 -26.98 -1.53
CA GLU A 3 77.47 -27.34 -0.43
C GLU A 3 76.53 -28.48 -0.82
N LYS A 4 76.16 -29.32 0.16
CA LYS A 4 74.89 -30.06 0.17
C LYS A 4 74.16 -29.60 1.43
N MET A 5 72.97 -29.02 1.28
CA MET A 5 72.02 -28.94 2.38
C MET A 5 70.62 -29.22 1.86
N THR A 6 70.07 -30.31 2.39
CA THR A 6 68.73 -30.84 2.17
C THR A 6 67.74 -30.00 2.97
N HIS A 7 66.68 -29.48 2.35
CA HIS A 7 65.51 -28.96 3.05
C HIS A 7 64.26 -29.71 2.58
N LEU A 8 63.64 -30.39 3.54
CA LEU A 8 62.36 -31.07 3.44
C LEU A 8 61.26 -30.01 3.54
N VAL A 9 60.42 -29.84 2.51
CA VAL A 9 59.24 -28.96 2.58
C VAL A 9 58.00 -29.85 2.70
N PHE A 10 57.30 -29.70 3.83
CA PHE A 10 56.00 -30.30 4.10
C PHE A 10 54.95 -29.63 3.19
N LEU A 11 54.34 -30.40 2.29
CA LEU A 11 53.17 -29.97 1.52
C LEU A 11 51.92 -30.14 2.40
N ALA A 12 51.49 -29.07 3.07
CA ALA A 12 50.17 -29.02 3.69
C ALA A 12 49.14 -28.81 2.57
N VAL A 13 48.44 -29.88 2.20
CA VAL A 13 47.23 -29.80 1.37
C VAL A 13 46.15 -29.15 2.24
N LEU A 14 45.97 -27.84 2.09
CA LEU A 14 44.77 -27.15 2.51
C LEU A 14 43.63 -27.64 1.62
N LEU A 15 42.85 -28.60 2.12
CA LEU A 15 41.51 -28.86 1.61
C LEU A 15 40.68 -27.60 1.88
N VAL A 16 40.57 -26.75 0.87
CA VAL A 16 39.51 -25.74 0.81
C VAL A 16 38.22 -26.54 0.56
N PRO A 17 37.20 -26.46 1.43
CA PRO A 17 35.92 -27.06 1.12
C PRO A 17 35.37 -26.37 -0.14
N PHE A 18 35.20 -27.15 -1.21
CA PHE A 18 34.39 -26.74 -2.35
C PHE A 18 33.02 -26.32 -1.79
N HIS A 19 32.60 -25.08 -2.09
CA HIS A 19 31.21 -24.72 -1.94
C HIS A 19 30.42 -25.70 -2.81
N GLN A 20 29.44 -26.37 -2.20
CA GLN A 20 28.59 -27.32 -2.90
C GLN A 20 27.97 -26.61 -4.10
N ALA A 21 27.92 -27.29 -5.25
CA ALA A 21 27.18 -26.80 -6.40
C ALA A 21 25.72 -26.58 -5.97
N SER A 22 25.18 -25.38 -6.22
CA SER A 22 23.75 -25.09 -6.06
C SER A 22 22.95 -26.17 -6.79
N ALA A 23 22.08 -26.88 -6.06
CA ALA A 23 21.22 -27.88 -6.65
C ALA A 23 20.08 -27.16 -7.36
N LEU A 24 19.96 -27.34 -8.67
CA LEU A 24 18.78 -26.90 -9.40
C LEU A 24 17.62 -27.83 -9.05
N ILE A 25 16.66 -27.32 -8.28
CA ILE A 25 15.43 -28.01 -7.92
C ILE A 25 14.35 -27.55 -8.89
N SER A 26 13.78 -28.49 -9.65
CA SER A 26 12.85 -28.19 -10.73
C SER A 26 11.42 -28.52 -10.32
N TRP A 27 10.53 -27.59 -10.60
CA TRP A 27 9.10 -27.77 -10.47
C TRP A 27 8.64 -28.90 -11.40
N THR A 28 7.72 -29.72 -10.90
CA THR A 28 7.13 -30.85 -11.62
C THR A 28 5.61 -30.85 -11.53
N ASP A 29 5.02 -30.05 -10.63
CA ASP A 29 3.58 -30.05 -10.36
C ASP A 29 3.04 -31.47 -10.05
N GLY A 30 3.88 -32.29 -9.40
CA GLY A 30 3.63 -33.72 -9.20
C GLY A 30 2.85 -34.09 -7.94
N GLY A 31 2.56 -33.12 -7.07
CA GLY A 31 1.84 -33.27 -5.82
C GLY A 31 0.32 -33.25 -5.96
N ALA A 32 -0.38 -33.14 -4.82
CA ALA A 32 -1.84 -33.09 -4.77
C ALA A 32 -2.41 -31.67 -4.94
N ASP A 33 -1.55 -30.67 -4.91
CA ASP A 33 -1.82 -29.25 -5.05
C ASP A 33 -0.69 -28.62 -5.88
N SER A 34 -0.79 -27.33 -6.19
CA SER A 34 0.26 -26.59 -6.91
C SER A 34 0.99 -25.60 -6.00
N LEU A 35 1.10 -25.89 -4.70
CA LEU A 35 1.74 -24.99 -3.72
C LEU A 35 3.26 -25.16 -3.72
N TRP A 36 3.99 -24.04 -3.64
CA TRP A 36 5.46 -24.01 -3.51
C TRP A 36 5.95 -24.89 -2.34
N SER A 37 5.22 -24.85 -1.23
CA SER A 37 5.57 -25.53 0.02
C SER A 37 5.40 -27.05 -0.01
N THR A 38 4.80 -27.61 -1.07
CA THR A 38 4.55 -29.06 -1.18
C THR A 38 5.77 -29.75 -1.80
N PRO A 39 6.51 -30.59 -1.05
CA PRO A 39 7.76 -31.17 -1.55
C PRO A 39 7.58 -31.98 -2.84
N GLN A 40 6.44 -32.67 -3.00
CA GLN A 40 6.13 -33.52 -4.16
C GLN A 40 5.96 -32.74 -5.48
N ASN A 41 5.80 -31.42 -5.41
CA ASN A 41 5.79 -30.55 -6.58
C ASN A 41 7.20 -30.26 -7.12
N TRP A 42 8.23 -30.78 -6.47
CA TRP A 42 9.63 -30.62 -6.86
C TRP A 42 10.25 -31.98 -7.20
N ASN A 43 11.10 -32.00 -8.23
CA ASN A 43 11.72 -33.23 -8.76
C ASN A 43 12.51 -34.06 -7.74
N THR A 44 13.03 -33.43 -6.70
CA THR A 44 13.79 -34.06 -5.61
C THR A 44 12.91 -34.47 -4.42
N ASN A 45 11.60 -34.20 -4.46
CA ASN A 45 10.70 -34.25 -3.31
C ASN A 45 11.18 -33.39 -2.12
N THR A 46 11.83 -32.26 -2.41
CA THR A 46 12.30 -31.29 -1.41
C THR A 46 11.96 -29.88 -1.87
N VAL A 47 11.45 -29.07 -0.96
CA VAL A 47 11.19 -27.65 -1.22
C VAL A 47 12.54 -26.91 -1.31
N PRO A 48 12.75 -26.01 -2.30
CA PRO A 48 13.92 -25.17 -2.38
C PRO A 48 14.13 -24.33 -1.11
N THR A 49 15.39 -24.11 -0.77
CA THR A 49 15.81 -23.21 0.32
C THR A 49 16.68 -22.08 -0.25
N ALA A 50 17.07 -21.11 0.59
CA ALA A 50 17.87 -19.95 0.18
C ALA A 50 19.23 -20.25 -0.50
N ILE A 51 19.68 -21.51 -0.54
CA ILE A 51 20.90 -21.94 -1.23
C ILE A 51 20.64 -22.69 -2.55
N ASP A 52 19.38 -23.03 -2.84
CA ASP A 52 18.99 -23.84 -4.00
C ASP A 52 18.44 -22.96 -5.12
N ALA A 53 18.80 -23.24 -6.36
CA ALA A 53 18.14 -22.63 -7.51
C ALA A 53 16.79 -23.31 -7.75
N ALA A 54 15.71 -22.53 -7.77
CA ALA A 54 14.35 -23.00 -8.04
C ALA A 54 13.96 -22.73 -9.50
N SER A 55 13.47 -23.76 -10.20
CA SER A 55 13.17 -23.69 -11.63
C SER A 55 11.74 -24.10 -11.95
N ILE A 56 10.90 -23.14 -12.30
CA ILE A 56 9.51 -23.33 -12.74
C ILE A 56 9.49 -23.18 -14.27
N ASP A 57 9.99 -24.21 -14.96
CA ASP A 57 10.16 -24.21 -16.42
C ASP A 57 9.31 -25.28 -17.11
N GLN A 58 8.65 -26.13 -16.33
CA GLN A 58 7.82 -27.25 -16.77
C GLN A 58 6.88 -27.70 -15.63
N PRO A 59 5.77 -28.40 -15.93
CA PRO A 59 5.20 -28.60 -17.27
C PRO A 59 4.64 -27.30 -17.89
N GLU A 60 4.33 -27.32 -19.17
CA GLU A 60 3.70 -26.18 -19.87
C GLU A 60 2.38 -25.79 -19.17
N ASN A 61 2.17 -24.48 -19.01
CA ASN A 61 1.03 -23.88 -18.32
C ASN A 61 0.87 -24.31 -16.85
N THR A 62 1.95 -24.71 -16.18
CA THR A 62 1.92 -24.93 -14.73
C THR A 62 1.65 -23.64 -13.96
N ARG A 63 1.09 -23.78 -12.75
CA ARG A 63 0.70 -22.69 -11.85
C ARG A 63 1.31 -22.91 -10.47
N CYS A 64 2.58 -22.60 -10.29
CA CYS A 64 3.22 -22.66 -8.97
C CYS A 64 2.65 -21.53 -8.08
N VAL A 65 2.19 -21.83 -6.87
CA VAL A 65 1.50 -20.85 -6.01
C VAL A 65 2.24 -20.64 -4.68
N VAL A 66 2.45 -19.36 -4.34
CA VAL A 66 2.80 -18.89 -2.99
C VAL A 66 1.60 -18.10 -2.45
N GLN A 67 0.94 -18.66 -1.43
CA GLN A 67 -0.25 -18.06 -0.81
C GLN A 67 0.02 -17.67 0.65
N GLU A 68 -0.97 -17.08 1.31
CA GLU A 68 -0.90 -16.73 2.72
C GLU A 68 -0.44 -17.91 3.60
N GLY A 69 0.46 -17.62 4.54
CA GLY A 69 1.08 -18.62 5.42
C GLY A 69 2.30 -19.35 4.82
N ILE A 70 2.60 -19.19 3.53
CA ILE A 70 3.80 -19.77 2.91
C ILE A 70 4.98 -18.79 3.01
N ILE A 71 6.12 -19.30 3.50
CA ILE A 71 7.43 -18.64 3.43
C ILE A 71 8.28 -19.46 2.46
N ALA A 72 8.50 -18.90 1.27
CA ALA A 72 9.27 -19.52 0.19
C ALA A 72 10.65 -18.85 0.08
N GLU A 73 11.68 -19.65 -0.15
CA GLU A 73 13.05 -19.17 -0.32
C GLU A 73 13.72 -19.92 -1.47
N CYS A 74 14.56 -19.21 -2.22
CA CYS A 74 15.49 -19.81 -3.18
C CYS A 74 16.74 -18.93 -3.32
N GLU A 75 17.82 -19.48 -3.84
CA GLU A 75 18.98 -18.67 -4.25
C GLU A 75 18.66 -17.92 -5.54
N THR A 76 18.30 -18.68 -6.59
CA THR A 76 17.90 -18.14 -7.89
C THR A 76 16.50 -18.61 -8.25
N LEU A 77 15.62 -17.68 -8.63
CA LEU A 77 14.30 -17.98 -9.16
C LEU A 77 14.31 -17.95 -10.69
N ARG A 78 13.87 -19.04 -11.33
CA ARG A 78 13.70 -19.15 -12.79
C ARG A 78 12.25 -19.48 -13.12
N VAL A 79 11.62 -18.71 -14.01
CA VAL A 79 10.26 -18.97 -14.49
C VAL A 79 10.22 -18.85 -16.01
N GLY A 80 9.79 -19.91 -16.70
CA GLY A 80 9.64 -19.92 -18.16
C GLY A 80 10.95 -19.84 -18.93
N ASN A 81 12.07 -20.22 -18.31
CA ASN A 81 13.40 -20.18 -18.90
C ASN A 81 13.71 -21.45 -19.72
N GLY A 82 12.92 -22.51 -19.59
CA GLY A 82 13.12 -23.79 -20.27
C GLY A 82 12.55 -23.89 -21.69
N GLY A 83 11.90 -22.85 -22.21
CA GLY A 83 11.32 -22.84 -23.56
C GLY A 83 9.82 -23.18 -23.62
N LEU A 84 9.14 -23.23 -22.48
CA LEU A 84 7.70 -23.39 -22.35
C LEU A 84 7.10 -22.14 -21.71
N THR A 85 5.78 -21.97 -21.83
CA THR A 85 5.02 -21.01 -21.03
C THR A 85 4.77 -21.59 -19.65
N THR A 86 5.13 -20.87 -18.59
CA THR A 86 4.93 -21.31 -17.20
C THR A 86 4.73 -20.13 -16.26
N ASN A 87 4.00 -20.37 -15.17
CA ASN A 87 3.52 -19.31 -14.30
C ASN A 87 3.93 -19.53 -12.84
N LEU A 88 4.25 -18.43 -12.16
CA LEU A 88 4.34 -18.33 -10.71
C LEU A 88 3.32 -17.30 -10.22
N ASP A 89 2.44 -17.72 -9.32
CA ASP A 89 1.41 -16.89 -8.71
C ASP A 89 1.75 -16.62 -7.24
N ILE A 90 1.99 -15.36 -6.89
CA ILE A 90 2.17 -14.90 -5.51
C ILE A 90 0.88 -14.19 -5.10
N THR A 91 0.01 -14.91 -4.40
CA THR A 91 -1.30 -14.44 -3.94
C THR A 91 -1.27 -13.97 -2.49
N GLY A 92 -0.22 -14.31 -1.75
CA GLY A 92 0.00 -13.96 -0.36
C GLY A 92 1.37 -14.47 0.12
N GLY A 93 1.57 -14.48 1.44
CA GLY A 93 2.80 -15.03 2.03
C GLY A 93 4.05 -14.24 1.65
N SER A 94 5.20 -14.93 1.59
CA SER A 94 6.47 -14.32 1.19
C SER A 94 7.32 -15.24 0.33
N LEU A 95 8.02 -14.66 -0.64
CA LEU A 95 9.06 -15.31 -1.43
C LEU A 95 10.34 -14.46 -1.37
N THR A 96 11.47 -15.08 -1.00
CA THR A 96 12.78 -14.43 -1.03
C THR A 96 13.71 -15.13 -2.01
N ALA A 97 14.35 -14.36 -2.89
CA ALA A 97 15.39 -14.84 -3.81
C ALA A 97 16.63 -13.93 -3.77
N SER A 98 17.79 -14.41 -4.22
CA SER A 98 18.95 -13.53 -4.46
C SER A 98 18.88 -12.88 -5.85
N GLY A 99 18.24 -13.54 -6.81
CA GLY A 99 17.95 -13.00 -8.13
C GLY A 99 16.79 -13.74 -8.80
N ALA A 100 16.05 -13.05 -9.65
CA ALA A 100 14.87 -13.61 -10.32
C ALA A 100 14.88 -13.34 -11.83
N TYR A 101 14.59 -14.39 -12.59
CA TYR A 101 14.72 -14.43 -14.04
C TYR A 101 13.44 -14.98 -14.67
N ILE A 102 12.65 -14.08 -15.26
CA ILE A 102 11.34 -14.38 -15.84
C ILE A 102 11.45 -14.31 -17.37
N GLY A 103 11.45 -15.48 -18.02
CA GLY A 103 11.55 -15.57 -19.48
C GLY A 103 12.89 -15.04 -20.01
N VAL A 104 13.99 -15.62 -19.58
CA VAL A 104 15.35 -15.08 -19.81
C VAL A 104 16.17 -15.93 -20.79
N ASP A 105 16.16 -17.27 -20.68
CA ASP A 105 17.19 -18.11 -21.30
C ASP A 105 16.83 -18.65 -22.71
N SER A 106 15.62 -19.18 -22.90
CA SER A 106 15.20 -19.84 -24.15
C SER A 106 14.24 -18.96 -24.94
N PRO A 107 14.53 -18.58 -26.21
CA PRO A 107 13.69 -17.66 -26.98
C PRO A 107 12.23 -18.10 -27.21
N ALA A 108 11.93 -19.40 -27.04
CA ALA A 108 10.58 -19.95 -27.11
C ALA A 108 9.83 -19.90 -25.77
N GLY A 109 10.52 -19.59 -24.67
CA GLY A 109 9.97 -19.57 -23.32
C GLY A 109 9.17 -18.32 -23.03
N HIS A 110 8.13 -18.48 -22.22
CA HIS A 110 7.33 -17.38 -21.69
C HIS A 110 7.20 -17.53 -20.19
N GLY A 111 7.97 -16.74 -19.45
CA GLY A 111 7.85 -16.66 -17.99
C GLY A 111 6.74 -15.68 -17.63
N ILE A 112 5.80 -16.11 -16.79
CA ILE A 112 4.75 -15.25 -16.26
C ILE A 112 4.86 -15.23 -14.74
N LEU A 113 5.04 -14.04 -14.18
CA LEU A 113 4.99 -13.78 -12.74
C LEU A 113 3.73 -12.97 -12.44
N ASN A 114 2.81 -13.54 -11.67
CA ASN A 114 1.62 -12.86 -11.20
C ASN A 114 1.78 -12.55 -9.71
N VAL A 115 1.56 -11.28 -9.32
CA VAL A 115 1.59 -10.85 -7.92
C VAL A 115 0.30 -10.11 -7.61
N SER A 116 -0.57 -10.75 -6.81
CA SER A 116 -1.84 -10.18 -6.35
C SER A 116 -1.86 -9.87 -4.85
N GLY A 117 -0.87 -10.38 -4.11
CA GLY A 117 -0.69 -10.15 -2.68
C GLY A 117 0.69 -10.58 -2.20
N GLY A 118 0.93 -10.48 -0.88
CA GLY A 118 2.18 -10.92 -0.27
C GLY A 118 3.40 -10.05 -0.57
N LEU A 119 4.57 -10.56 -0.19
CA LEU A 119 5.87 -9.92 -0.38
C LEU A 119 6.79 -10.79 -1.24
N PHE A 120 7.26 -10.25 -2.37
CA PHE A 120 8.36 -10.82 -3.13
C PHE A 120 9.62 -9.98 -2.97
N SER A 121 10.63 -10.51 -2.29
CA SER A 121 11.92 -9.85 -2.09
C SER A 121 12.98 -10.52 -2.95
N THR A 122 13.70 -9.75 -3.77
CA THR A 122 14.81 -10.30 -4.55
C THR A 122 15.94 -9.28 -4.71
N GLY A 123 17.10 -9.71 -5.22
CA GLY A 123 18.13 -8.79 -5.69
C GLY A 123 17.66 -8.09 -6.97
N SER A 124 18.20 -8.49 -8.11
CA SER A 124 17.71 -8.02 -9.41
C SER A 124 16.49 -8.83 -9.89
N LEU A 125 15.53 -8.17 -10.54
CA LEU A 125 14.45 -8.82 -11.27
C LEU A 125 14.61 -8.56 -12.77
N GLN A 126 14.84 -9.63 -13.54
CA GLN A 126 15.03 -9.57 -14.98
C GLN A 126 13.83 -10.18 -15.69
N ILE A 127 13.23 -9.40 -16.59
CA ILE A 127 12.02 -9.80 -17.32
C ILE A 127 12.33 -9.75 -18.81
N GLY A 128 12.21 -10.87 -19.51
CA GLY A 128 12.29 -10.90 -20.97
C GLY A 128 13.70 -10.66 -21.53
N TRP A 129 14.73 -11.35 -21.03
CA TRP A 129 16.12 -11.09 -21.44
C TRP A 129 16.42 -11.55 -22.87
N SER A 130 16.29 -12.85 -23.16
CA SER A 130 16.36 -13.42 -24.53
C SER A 130 15.03 -14.04 -24.98
N ALA A 131 14.04 -14.10 -24.10
CA ALA A 131 12.73 -14.70 -24.31
C ALA A 131 11.60 -13.70 -23.94
N THR A 132 10.38 -14.20 -23.76
CA THR A 132 9.24 -13.38 -23.32
C THR A 132 9.09 -13.47 -21.81
N GLY A 133 9.13 -12.34 -21.12
CA GLY A 133 8.83 -12.26 -19.69
C GLY A 133 7.65 -11.32 -19.45
N THR A 134 6.74 -11.73 -18.58
CA THR A 134 5.60 -10.90 -18.16
C THR A 134 5.51 -10.87 -16.65
N LEU A 135 5.43 -9.67 -16.08
CA LEU A 135 5.03 -9.44 -14.70
C LEU A 135 3.64 -8.80 -14.72
N ASN A 136 2.67 -9.44 -14.08
CA ASN A 136 1.36 -8.87 -13.81
C ASN A 136 1.24 -8.60 -12.31
N MET A 137 1.00 -7.35 -11.94
CA MET A 137 0.85 -6.94 -10.55
C MET A 137 -0.51 -6.30 -10.35
N THR A 138 -1.34 -6.90 -9.50
CA THR A 138 -2.66 -6.39 -9.11
C THR A 138 -2.72 -6.05 -7.61
N GLY A 139 -1.67 -6.37 -6.87
CA GLY A 139 -1.53 -6.11 -5.44
C GLY A 139 -0.17 -6.56 -4.92
N GLY A 140 -0.01 -6.57 -3.59
CA GLY A 140 1.22 -7.00 -2.94
C GLY A 140 2.39 -6.02 -3.06
N THR A 141 3.58 -6.48 -2.69
CA THR A 141 4.82 -5.70 -2.76
C THR A 141 5.94 -6.51 -3.38
N ILE A 142 6.63 -5.92 -4.35
CA ILE A 142 7.92 -6.43 -4.84
C ILE A 142 9.01 -5.49 -4.32
N ARG A 143 10.01 -6.05 -3.62
CA ARG A 143 11.14 -5.29 -3.10
C ARG A 143 12.43 -5.81 -3.72
N LEU A 144 13.07 -4.97 -4.52
CA LEU A 144 14.35 -5.27 -5.17
C LEU A 144 15.47 -4.56 -4.40
N ASN A 145 16.53 -5.28 -4.10
CA ASN A 145 17.76 -4.69 -3.53
C ASN A 145 18.72 -4.19 -4.62
N ASP A 146 18.33 -4.31 -5.89
CA ASP A 146 19.09 -3.90 -7.07
C ASP A 146 18.09 -3.47 -8.17
N ASN A 147 18.44 -3.67 -9.44
CA ASN A 147 17.70 -3.14 -10.58
C ASN A 147 16.46 -3.98 -10.96
N LEU A 148 15.41 -3.29 -11.42
CA LEU A 148 14.38 -3.86 -12.31
C LEU A 148 14.85 -3.71 -13.77
N ILE A 149 14.85 -4.80 -14.55
CA ILE A 149 15.37 -4.80 -15.94
C ILE A 149 14.32 -5.34 -16.92
N VAL A 150 13.89 -4.51 -17.89
CA VAL A 150 12.76 -4.80 -18.82
C VAL A 150 12.99 -4.18 -20.22
N PRO A 151 13.30 -4.90 -21.30
CA PRO A 151 13.77 -6.27 -21.28
C PRO A 151 15.22 -6.30 -20.81
N GLY A 152 15.72 -7.50 -20.55
CA GLY A 152 17.14 -7.72 -20.25
C GLY A 152 18.11 -7.46 -21.41
N LEU A 153 17.76 -7.93 -22.62
CA LEU A 153 18.54 -7.78 -23.85
C LEU A 153 17.63 -7.74 -25.09
N THR A 154 17.57 -8.84 -25.86
CA THR A 154 16.92 -8.92 -27.17
C THR A 154 15.51 -9.51 -27.13
N GLY A 155 15.12 -10.03 -25.96
CA GLY A 155 13.81 -10.57 -25.66
C GLY A 155 12.74 -9.47 -25.53
N THR A 156 11.60 -9.86 -25.00
CA THR A 156 10.44 -8.98 -24.80
C THR A 156 10.04 -9.02 -23.33
N GLY A 157 10.04 -7.87 -22.67
CA GLY A 157 9.70 -7.75 -21.26
C GLY A 157 8.47 -6.86 -21.09
N THR A 158 7.49 -7.32 -20.32
CA THR A 158 6.28 -6.55 -20.03
C THR A 158 6.02 -6.52 -18.54
N VAL A 159 5.73 -5.35 -17.99
CA VAL A 159 5.27 -5.14 -16.62
C VAL A 159 3.91 -4.44 -16.67
N ASN A 160 2.88 -5.13 -16.18
CA ASN A 160 1.54 -4.57 -16.02
C ASN A 160 1.32 -4.24 -14.54
N LEU A 161 1.39 -2.96 -14.20
CA LEU A 161 1.36 -2.48 -12.82
C LEU A 161 -0.02 -1.95 -12.45
N ARG A 162 -1.01 -2.84 -12.40
CA ARG A 162 -2.43 -2.54 -12.15
C ARG A 162 -2.78 -2.40 -10.66
N GLY A 163 -1.83 -2.66 -9.77
CA GLY A 163 -1.97 -2.49 -8.33
C GLY A 163 -0.67 -2.84 -7.60
N GLY A 164 -0.63 -2.60 -6.30
CA GLY A 164 0.55 -2.86 -5.47
C GLY A 164 1.74 -1.94 -5.75
N THR A 165 2.90 -2.25 -5.19
CA THR A 165 4.10 -1.39 -5.31
C THR A 165 5.37 -2.18 -5.59
N ILE A 166 6.14 -1.73 -6.57
CA ILE A 166 7.51 -2.18 -6.83
C ILE A 166 8.48 -1.16 -6.25
N TYR A 167 9.35 -1.60 -5.34
CA TYR A 167 10.50 -0.84 -4.88
C TYR A 167 11.76 -1.38 -5.55
N ALA A 168 12.57 -0.52 -6.15
CA ALA A 168 13.84 -0.91 -6.77
C ALA A 168 14.92 0.15 -6.59
N SER A 169 16.18 -0.24 -6.71
CA SER A 169 17.28 0.73 -6.68
C SER A 169 17.42 1.52 -7.98
N ASP A 170 17.03 0.93 -9.13
CA ASP A 170 17.13 1.54 -10.46
C ASP A 170 16.17 0.79 -11.42
N LEU A 171 15.72 1.48 -12.48
CA LEU A 171 14.97 0.88 -13.59
C LEU A 171 15.79 0.94 -14.88
N ARG A 172 15.98 -0.22 -15.51
CA ARG A 172 16.68 -0.32 -16.81
C ARG A 172 15.76 -0.86 -17.89
N LEU A 173 15.34 0.03 -18.78
CA LEU A 173 14.74 -0.33 -20.05
C LEU A 173 15.82 -0.32 -21.14
N THR A 174 16.12 -1.49 -21.71
CA THR A 174 17.31 -1.68 -22.58
C THR A 174 17.01 -1.61 -24.07
N SER A 175 15.74 -1.72 -24.48
CA SER A 175 15.29 -1.62 -25.87
C SER A 175 13.79 -1.32 -25.96
N ASP A 176 13.31 -1.07 -27.17
CA ASP A 176 11.91 -0.83 -27.53
C ASP A 176 10.98 -2.04 -27.37
N LYS A 177 11.52 -3.18 -26.95
CA LYS A 177 10.75 -4.38 -26.60
C LYS A 177 10.42 -4.48 -25.10
N GLY A 178 10.82 -3.48 -24.31
CA GLY A 178 10.42 -3.32 -22.92
C GLY A 178 9.21 -2.43 -22.83
N LEU A 179 8.20 -2.87 -22.08
CA LEU A 179 7.02 -2.08 -21.80
C LEU A 179 6.67 -2.15 -20.32
N ILE A 180 6.45 -0.99 -19.70
CA ILE A 180 5.78 -0.87 -18.42
C ILE A 180 4.47 -0.13 -18.65
N ASP A 181 3.35 -0.78 -18.35
CA ASP A 181 2.01 -0.18 -18.35
C ASP A 181 1.58 0.07 -16.90
N VAL A 182 1.55 1.35 -16.51
CA VAL A 182 1.23 1.80 -15.16
C VAL A 182 -0.29 2.03 -15.05
N GLY A 183 -0.94 1.23 -14.20
CA GLY A 183 -2.33 1.39 -13.80
C GLY A 183 -2.43 1.96 -12.39
N ALA A 184 -3.25 1.34 -11.52
CA ALA A 184 -3.38 1.76 -10.12
C ALA A 184 -2.18 1.36 -9.21
N GLY A 185 -1.15 0.70 -9.74
CA GLY A 185 0.06 0.40 -8.98
C GLY A 185 1.09 1.53 -9.02
N ALA A 186 2.18 1.36 -8.26
CA ALA A 186 3.25 2.36 -8.14
C ALA A 186 4.64 1.75 -8.32
N LEU A 187 5.52 2.48 -8.99
CA LEU A 187 6.96 2.20 -9.05
C LEU A 187 7.70 3.24 -8.21
N VAL A 188 8.53 2.78 -7.28
CA VAL A 188 9.33 3.63 -6.39
C VAL A 188 10.81 3.28 -6.57
N LEU A 189 11.61 4.27 -6.93
CA LEU A 189 13.05 4.13 -7.16
C LEU A 189 13.87 4.88 -6.11
N GLU A 190 15.02 4.32 -5.74
CA GLU A 190 15.96 4.95 -4.80
C GLU A 190 16.74 6.09 -5.45
N GLY A 191 16.65 7.30 -4.89
CA GLY A 191 17.32 8.47 -5.46
C GLY A 191 16.44 9.26 -6.41
N ASP A 192 17.07 10.09 -7.24
CA ASP A 192 16.42 10.95 -8.24
C ASP A 192 16.65 10.38 -9.65
N ASP A 193 15.69 9.60 -10.14
CA ASP A 193 15.69 8.97 -11.46
C ASP A 193 14.75 9.68 -12.45
N THR A 194 14.35 10.93 -12.14
CA THR A 194 13.34 11.64 -12.92
C THR A 194 13.72 11.81 -14.40
N GLU A 195 14.99 12.15 -14.71
CA GLU A 195 15.48 12.32 -16.08
C GLU A 195 15.44 11.01 -16.89
N ALA A 196 15.84 9.89 -16.26
CA ALA A 196 15.83 8.58 -16.90
C ALA A 196 14.39 8.12 -17.19
N LEU A 197 13.49 8.26 -16.21
CA LEU A 197 12.08 7.92 -16.39
C LEU A 197 11.40 8.79 -17.45
N LEU A 198 11.66 10.09 -17.49
CA LEU A 198 11.13 10.97 -18.54
C LEU A 198 11.58 10.52 -19.94
N THR A 199 12.84 10.12 -20.10
CA THR A 199 13.34 9.58 -21.37
C THR A 199 12.58 8.32 -21.79
N TYR A 200 12.32 7.41 -20.85
CA TYR A 200 11.55 6.19 -21.12
C TYR A 200 10.08 6.46 -21.48
N ILE A 201 9.48 7.47 -20.85
CA ILE A 201 8.13 7.93 -21.15
C ILE A 201 8.06 8.53 -22.56
N GLU A 202 9.01 9.41 -22.91
CA GLU A 202 9.08 10.02 -24.24
C GLU A 202 9.29 8.99 -25.36
N ASN A 203 10.01 7.91 -25.07
CA ASN A 203 10.21 6.79 -25.99
C ASN A 203 8.99 5.84 -26.10
N GLY A 204 7.96 6.03 -25.26
CA GLY A 204 6.77 5.18 -25.20
C GLY A 204 7.01 3.81 -24.57
N TRP A 205 8.09 3.64 -23.80
CA TRP A 205 8.42 2.39 -23.10
C TRP A 205 7.74 2.29 -21.73
N ILE A 206 7.31 3.44 -21.21
CA ILE A 206 6.43 3.55 -20.06
C ILE A 206 5.16 4.25 -20.52
N ILE A 207 4.01 3.60 -20.33
CA ILE A 207 2.69 4.14 -20.66
C ILE A 207 1.78 4.05 -19.43
N ALA A 208 0.69 4.81 -19.44
CA ALA A 208 -0.35 4.74 -18.42
C ALA A 208 -1.63 4.15 -19.03
N TYR A 209 -2.23 3.16 -18.35
CA TYR A 209 -3.52 2.57 -18.70
C TYR A 209 -3.68 2.27 -20.21
N ARG A 210 -2.73 1.53 -20.79
CA ARG A 210 -2.69 1.21 -22.24
C ARG A 210 -2.69 2.45 -23.16
N GLY A 211 -2.10 3.55 -22.69
CA GLY A 211 -2.09 4.84 -23.39
C GLY A 211 -3.34 5.69 -23.16
N GLN A 212 -4.25 5.26 -22.28
CA GLN A 212 -5.47 5.99 -21.89
C GLN A 212 -5.37 6.52 -20.46
N GLY A 213 -4.17 6.94 -20.06
CA GLY A 213 -3.89 7.50 -18.74
C GLY A 213 -2.85 8.62 -18.80
N THR A 214 -2.71 9.30 -17.68
CA THR A 214 -1.66 10.30 -17.42
C THR A 214 -0.70 9.73 -16.39
N LEU A 215 0.60 9.80 -16.67
CA LEU A 215 1.66 9.43 -15.72
C LEU A 215 1.96 10.61 -14.79
N HIS A 216 2.16 10.31 -13.51
CA HIS A 216 2.58 11.26 -12.48
C HIS A 216 3.94 10.84 -11.96
N LEU A 217 4.90 11.76 -12.02
CA LEU A 217 6.28 11.55 -11.63
C LEU A 217 6.71 12.61 -10.63
N ASP A 218 7.14 12.20 -9.45
CA ASP A 218 7.66 13.09 -8.42
C ASP A 218 8.95 12.55 -7.79
N TYR A 219 9.73 13.45 -7.18
CA TYR A 219 10.91 13.14 -6.39
C TYR A 219 10.86 13.89 -5.06
N ASP A 220 11.09 13.18 -3.95
CA ASP A 220 11.10 13.73 -2.59
C ASP A 220 9.76 14.41 -2.18
N VAL A 221 8.66 14.04 -2.83
CA VAL A 221 7.30 14.53 -2.51
C VAL A 221 6.46 13.42 -1.90
N THR A 222 6.16 12.37 -2.68
CA THR A 222 5.34 11.24 -2.20
C THR A 222 6.16 10.36 -1.27
N ASN A 223 7.40 10.05 -1.66
CA ASN A 223 8.35 9.27 -0.88
C ASN A 223 9.65 10.05 -0.72
N ARG A 224 10.04 10.33 0.54
CA ARG A 224 11.23 11.14 0.85
C ARG A 224 12.51 10.48 0.31
N GLY A 225 13.30 11.23 -0.45
CA GLY A 225 14.56 10.79 -1.04
C GLY A 225 14.42 9.76 -2.17
N GLN A 226 13.21 9.57 -2.70
CA GLN A 226 12.89 8.57 -3.73
C GLN A 226 12.12 9.20 -4.88
N THR A 227 12.24 8.61 -6.06
CA THR A 227 11.39 8.92 -7.22
C THR A 227 10.16 8.02 -7.20
N THR A 228 8.98 8.60 -7.37
CA THR A 228 7.70 7.88 -7.40
C THR A 228 7.02 8.08 -8.75
N LEU A 229 6.64 6.97 -9.40
CA LEU A 229 5.89 6.96 -10.65
C LEU A 229 4.55 6.27 -10.42
N THR A 230 3.47 6.98 -10.73
CA THR A 230 2.07 6.50 -10.66
C THR A 230 1.30 6.93 -11.90
N ALA A 231 0.02 6.56 -12.01
CA ALA A 231 -0.83 6.97 -13.11
C ALA A 231 -2.29 7.21 -12.69
N THR A 232 -2.98 8.03 -13.47
CA THR A 232 -4.46 8.18 -13.42
C THR A 232 -5.06 7.90 -14.78
N ALA A 233 -6.15 7.13 -14.83
CA ALA A 233 -6.86 6.85 -16.06
C ALA A 233 -7.59 8.10 -16.58
N LEU A 234 -7.58 8.33 -17.90
CA LEU A 234 -8.31 9.44 -18.53
C LEU A 234 -9.82 9.26 -18.45
N LEU A 235 -10.29 8.01 -18.39
CA LEU A 235 -11.70 7.68 -18.21
C LEU A 235 -12.21 8.01 -16.81
N ASP A 236 -11.36 8.39 -15.86
CA ASP A 236 -11.74 8.77 -14.49
C ASP A 236 -12.78 7.83 -13.87
N PRO A 237 -12.43 6.54 -13.68
CA PRO A 237 -13.39 5.51 -13.28
C PRO A 237 -13.89 5.72 -11.86
N HIS A 238 -15.19 5.54 -11.67
CA HIS A 238 -15.81 5.31 -10.37
C HIS A 238 -16.52 3.94 -10.37
N PRO A 239 -16.29 3.05 -9.39
CA PRO A 239 -15.31 3.18 -8.32
C PRO A 239 -13.88 3.36 -8.85
N THR A 240 -13.05 4.02 -8.06
CA THR A 240 -11.65 4.26 -8.41
C THR A 240 -10.92 2.93 -8.60
N ASP A 241 -10.03 2.86 -9.58
CA ASP A 241 -9.28 1.63 -9.84
C ASP A 241 -8.49 1.19 -8.59
N GLY A 242 -8.69 -0.07 -8.19
CA GLY A 242 -8.14 -0.67 -6.98
C GLY A 242 -8.91 -0.42 -5.68
N SER A 243 -10.02 0.32 -5.68
CA SER A 243 -10.71 0.73 -4.44
C SER A 243 -11.47 -0.40 -3.72
N LEU A 244 -11.81 -0.15 -2.45
CA LEU A 244 -12.78 -0.92 -1.68
C LEU A 244 -14.14 -0.21 -1.78
N VAL A 245 -15.23 -0.97 -1.96
CA VAL A 245 -16.61 -0.46 -1.97
C VAL A 245 -17.54 -1.40 -1.22
N SER A 246 -18.65 -0.86 -0.74
CA SER A 246 -19.73 -1.66 -0.13
C SER A 246 -20.42 -2.55 -1.18
N PRO A 247 -20.82 -3.78 -0.80
CA PRO A 247 -21.49 -4.71 -1.69
C PRO A 247 -22.93 -4.32 -1.97
N GLY A 248 -23.54 -4.95 -2.98
CA GLY A 248 -24.91 -4.69 -3.41
C GLY A 248 -24.96 -3.90 -4.72
N GLN A 249 -25.81 -2.87 -4.79
CA GLN A 249 -25.95 -2.06 -6.00
C GLN A 249 -24.83 -1.02 -6.08
N VAL A 250 -23.92 -1.18 -7.04
CA VAL A 250 -22.79 -0.27 -7.26
C VAL A 250 -22.98 0.46 -8.60
N GLU A 251 -22.76 1.77 -8.62
CA GLU A 251 -22.70 2.54 -9.86
C GLU A 251 -21.27 2.56 -10.41
N LEU A 252 -21.11 2.01 -11.61
CA LEU A 252 -19.93 2.23 -12.44
C LEU A 252 -20.14 3.53 -13.22
N SER A 253 -19.20 4.46 -13.19
CA SER A 253 -19.23 5.67 -14.01
C SER A 253 -17.85 6.06 -14.53
N TRP A 254 -17.83 6.82 -15.63
CA TRP A 254 -16.62 7.20 -16.34
C TRP A 254 -16.83 8.52 -17.10
N THR A 255 -15.72 9.16 -17.45
CA THR A 255 -15.65 10.31 -18.34
C THR A 255 -15.46 9.85 -19.78
N LEU A 256 -16.33 10.30 -20.69
CA LEU A 256 -16.19 10.02 -22.11
C LEU A 256 -15.07 10.88 -22.73
N PRO A 257 -14.29 10.32 -23.68
CA PRO A 257 -13.36 11.12 -24.47
C PRO A 257 -14.11 12.10 -25.38
N ASP A 258 -13.41 13.13 -25.85
CA ASP A 258 -13.96 14.08 -26.83
C ASP A 258 -14.29 13.36 -28.16
N PRO A 259 -15.46 13.60 -28.77
CA PRO A 259 -15.78 13.04 -30.07
C PRO A 259 -14.91 13.66 -31.17
N CYS A 260 -14.59 12.90 -32.22
CA CYS A 260 -13.85 13.43 -33.38
C CYS A 260 -14.55 14.61 -34.07
N VAL A 261 -15.89 14.64 -33.99
CA VAL A 261 -16.72 15.74 -34.50
C VAL A 261 -17.51 16.31 -33.31
N PRO A 262 -17.36 17.63 -33.01
CA PRO A 262 -18.10 18.25 -31.93
C PRO A 262 -19.62 18.04 -32.07
N GLY A 263 -20.23 17.49 -31.02
CA GLY A 263 -21.68 17.24 -30.95
C GLY A 263 -22.14 15.83 -31.35
N GLU A 264 -21.25 14.99 -31.89
CA GLU A 264 -21.55 13.58 -32.11
C GLU A 264 -21.48 12.79 -30.79
N PRO A 265 -22.34 11.77 -30.60
CA PRO A 265 -22.27 10.90 -29.43
C PRO A 265 -21.02 10.01 -29.50
N VAL A 266 -20.40 9.76 -28.34
CA VAL A 266 -19.44 8.67 -28.18
C VAL A 266 -20.21 7.48 -27.62
N LEU A 267 -20.28 6.39 -28.39
CA LEU A 267 -20.87 5.14 -27.91
C LEU A 267 -19.84 4.38 -27.09
N VAL A 268 -20.31 3.59 -26.13
CA VAL A 268 -19.47 2.68 -25.36
C VAL A 268 -20.06 1.30 -25.24
N ASP A 269 -19.16 0.32 -25.13
CA ASP A 269 -19.43 -0.97 -24.53
C ASP A 269 -18.84 -1.01 -23.13
N VAL A 270 -19.57 -1.63 -22.20
CA VAL A 270 -19.09 -1.81 -20.82
C VAL A 270 -19.16 -3.27 -20.47
N TYR A 271 -18.04 -3.81 -19.98
CA TYR A 271 -17.92 -5.19 -19.54
C TYR A 271 -17.70 -5.22 -18.03
N PHE A 272 -18.32 -6.16 -17.33
CA PHE A 272 -18.26 -6.32 -15.88
C PHE A 272 -18.24 -7.80 -15.50
N THR A 273 -17.25 -8.23 -14.71
CA THR A 273 -17.08 -9.64 -14.30
C THR A 273 -16.21 -9.75 -13.05
N ASP A 274 -16.26 -10.90 -12.37
CA ASP A 274 -15.33 -11.31 -11.30
C ASP A 274 -14.18 -12.20 -11.84
N ASP A 275 -14.17 -12.50 -13.15
CA ASP A 275 -13.16 -13.32 -13.82
C ASP A 275 -12.25 -12.46 -14.71
N LEU A 276 -11.07 -12.10 -14.17
CA LEU A 276 -10.08 -11.31 -14.89
C LEU A 276 -9.60 -12.02 -16.17
N GLU A 277 -9.39 -13.34 -16.13
CA GLU A 277 -8.86 -14.09 -17.26
C GLU A 277 -9.88 -14.10 -18.41
N ALA A 278 -11.17 -14.26 -18.10
CA ALA A 278 -12.23 -14.16 -19.08
C ALA A 278 -12.31 -12.78 -19.74
N LEU A 279 -12.10 -11.69 -18.98
CA LEU A 279 -12.09 -10.33 -19.50
C LEU A 279 -10.85 -10.07 -20.38
N GLU A 280 -9.67 -10.48 -19.93
CA GLU A 280 -8.41 -10.29 -20.66
C GLU A 280 -8.36 -11.08 -21.97
N GLN A 281 -8.83 -12.33 -21.95
CA GLN A 281 -8.86 -13.20 -23.12
C GLN A 281 -10.14 -13.03 -23.96
N PHE A 282 -11.09 -12.24 -23.45
CA PHE A 282 -12.38 -11.98 -24.07
C PHE A 282 -13.14 -13.27 -24.48
N THR A 283 -13.13 -14.28 -23.60
CA THR A 283 -13.60 -15.64 -23.92
C THR A 283 -15.12 -15.77 -23.97
N ASN A 284 -15.86 -14.90 -23.26
CA ASN A 284 -17.33 -14.89 -23.24
C ASN A 284 -17.91 -13.47 -23.09
N PRO A 285 -17.72 -12.59 -24.09
CA PRO A 285 -18.03 -11.17 -23.95
C PRO A 285 -19.52 -10.90 -23.72
N ALA A 286 -20.42 -11.69 -24.33
CA ALA A 286 -21.86 -11.53 -24.17
C ALA A 286 -22.34 -11.77 -22.73
N ALA A 287 -21.60 -12.55 -21.91
CA ALA A 287 -21.94 -12.76 -20.51
C ALA A 287 -21.46 -11.62 -19.59
N MET A 288 -20.45 -10.86 -20.02
CA MET A 288 -19.84 -9.78 -19.25
C MET A 288 -20.35 -8.40 -19.68
N GLN A 289 -20.87 -8.26 -20.90
CA GLN A 289 -21.33 -6.98 -21.44
C GLN A 289 -22.61 -6.51 -20.74
N VAL A 290 -22.51 -5.37 -20.05
CA VAL A 290 -23.62 -4.71 -19.34
C VAL A 290 -24.15 -3.48 -20.09
N VAL A 291 -23.36 -2.92 -21.00
CA VAL A 291 -23.77 -1.86 -21.94
C VAL A 291 -23.32 -2.25 -23.35
N ASP A 292 -24.24 -2.12 -24.31
CA ASP A 292 -24.05 -2.46 -25.72
C ASP A 292 -24.28 -1.23 -26.61
N ALA A 293 -23.17 -0.65 -27.10
CA ALA A 293 -23.08 0.49 -28.01
C ALA A 293 -24.02 1.66 -27.63
N ARG A 294 -23.92 2.17 -26.40
CA ARG A 294 -24.75 3.30 -25.91
C ARG A 294 -23.92 4.52 -25.58
N ASN A 295 -24.48 5.71 -25.79
CA ASN A 295 -23.94 6.96 -25.24
C ASN A 295 -24.45 7.15 -23.81
N VAL A 296 -23.72 6.56 -22.86
CA VAL A 296 -23.96 6.68 -21.42
C VAL A 296 -22.62 6.85 -20.70
N THR A 297 -22.66 7.42 -19.51
CA THR A 297 -21.48 7.66 -18.64
C THR A 297 -21.57 6.88 -17.33
N SER A 298 -22.63 6.11 -17.11
CA SER A 298 -22.76 5.23 -15.96
C SER A 298 -23.68 4.03 -16.19
N VAL A 299 -23.50 3.00 -15.38
CA VAL A 299 -24.36 1.80 -15.31
C VAL A 299 -24.37 1.23 -13.89
N LEU A 300 -25.52 0.74 -13.44
CA LEU A 300 -25.65 0.06 -12.14
C LEU A 300 -25.38 -1.43 -12.30
N VAL A 301 -24.53 -1.97 -11.44
CA VAL A 301 -24.21 -3.40 -11.36
C VAL A 301 -24.55 -3.95 -9.97
N GLN A 302 -24.62 -5.29 -9.87
CA GLN A 302 -24.84 -5.98 -8.60
C GLN A 302 -23.56 -6.71 -8.20
N THR A 303 -23.14 -6.51 -6.96
CA THR A 303 -21.92 -7.07 -6.39
C THR A 303 -22.24 -7.94 -5.18
N GLN A 304 -21.36 -8.90 -4.91
CA GLN A 304 -21.41 -9.73 -3.70
C GLN A 304 -20.25 -9.35 -2.77
N PRO A 305 -20.43 -9.48 -1.44
CA PRO A 305 -19.34 -9.26 -0.49
C PRO A 305 -18.16 -10.20 -0.77
N LYS A 306 -16.98 -9.80 -0.27
CA LYS A 306 -15.70 -10.53 -0.38
C LYS A 306 -15.28 -10.89 -1.80
N THR A 307 -15.72 -10.11 -2.79
CA THR A 307 -15.54 -10.44 -4.20
C THR A 307 -14.83 -9.31 -4.92
N ARG A 308 -13.80 -9.67 -5.70
CA ARG A 308 -13.10 -8.73 -6.58
C ARG A 308 -13.80 -8.70 -7.93
N TYR A 309 -14.10 -7.50 -8.41
CA TYR A 309 -14.67 -7.29 -9.73
C TYR A 309 -13.68 -6.56 -10.64
N TYR A 310 -13.89 -6.76 -11.93
CA TYR A 310 -13.13 -6.19 -13.04
C TYR A 310 -14.11 -5.63 -14.07
N TRP A 311 -13.77 -4.49 -14.64
CA TRP A 311 -14.58 -3.87 -15.67
C TRP A 311 -13.74 -3.06 -16.64
N ALA A 312 -14.28 -2.88 -17.85
CA ALA A 312 -13.64 -2.12 -18.91
C ALA A 312 -14.68 -1.33 -19.68
N VAL A 313 -14.27 -0.21 -20.23
CA VAL A 313 -15.10 0.66 -21.08
C VAL A 313 -14.41 0.81 -22.42
N ASP A 314 -15.00 0.21 -23.45
CA ASP A 314 -14.54 0.37 -24.81
C ASP A 314 -15.28 1.53 -25.46
N THR A 315 -14.54 2.44 -26.11
CA THR A 315 -15.10 3.69 -26.64
C THR A 315 -15.07 3.72 -28.15
N TYR A 316 -16.16 4.14 -28.78
CA TYR A 316 -16.28 4.26 -30.22
C TYR A 316 -16.01 5.70 -30.64
N VAL A 317 -14.73 6.02 -30.83
CA VAL A 317 -14.26 7.35 -31.25
C VAL A 317 -13.70 7.26 -32.67
N GLY A 318 -14.45 7.82 -33.64
CA GLY A 318 -14.02 7.91 -35.05
C GLY A 318 -14.49 6.76 -35.96
N SER A 319 -14.83 5.59 -35.41
CA SER A 319 -15.43 4.47 -36.14
C SER A 319 -16.46 3.75 -35.27
N GLU A 320 -17.65 3.46 -35.82
CA GLU A 320 -18.68 2.66 -35.15
C GLU A 320 -18.38 1.15 -35.14
N ASN A 321 -17.36 0.69 -35.87
CA ASN A 321 -17.04 -0.74 -36.00
C ASN A 321 -15.64 -1.11 -35.48
N ASP A 322 -14.94 -0.15 -34.88
CA ASP A 322 -13.57 -0.32 -34.41
C ASP A 322 -13.41 0.45 -33.08
N PRO A 323 -13.86 -0.16 -31.96
CA PRO A 323 -13.75 0.49 -30.66
C PRO A 323 -12.29 0.58 -30.22
N ILE A 324 -11.98 1.67 -29.52
CA ILE A 324 -10.75 1.79 -28.73
C ILE A 324 -10.97 0.97 -27.46
N LEU A 325 -10.23 -0.12 -27.32
CA LEU A 325 -10.31 -0.99 -26.15
C LEU A 325 -9.85 -0.26 -24.89
N GLY A 326 -10.68 -0.25 -23.86
CA GLY A 326 -10.39 0.41 -22.59
C GLY A 326 -9.31 -0.28 -21.76
N PRO A 327 -8.75 0.42 -20.76
CA PRO A 327 -8.08 -0.25 -19.65
C PRO A 327 -9.07 -1.10 -18.85
N ILE A 328 -8.53 -2.07 -18.10
CA ILE A 328 -9.29 -2.86 -17.14
C ILE A 328 -9.13 -2.21 -15.76
N PHE A 329 -10.24 -1.84 -15.16
CA PHE A 329 -10.34 -1.36 -13.79
C PHE A 329 -10.78 -2.49 -12.86
N THR A 330 -10.44 -2.39 -11.57
CA THR A 330 -10.84 -3.34 -10.54
C THR A 330 -11.30 -2.64 -9.27
N PHE A 331 -12.15 -3.29 -8.49
CA PHE A 331 -12.44 -2.92 -7.11
C PHE A 331 -12.77 -4.16 -6.30
N TYR A 332 -12.63 -4.08 -4.98
CA TYR A 332 -13.08 -5.13 -4.06
C TYR A 332 -14.40 -4.71 -3.42
N ALA A 333 -15.41 -5.57 -3.51
CA ALA A 333 -16.70 -5.36 -2.85
C ALA A 333 -16.70 -6.12 -1.53
N ASP A 334 -16.77 -5.41 -0.40
CA ASP A 334 -16.84 -5.99 0.94
C ASP A 334 -17.46 -5.02 1.94
N ASN A 335 -17.91 -5.56 3.08
CA ASN A 335 -18.41 -4.74 4.18
C ASN A 335 -17.32 -3.78 4.69
N MET A 336 -17.67 -2.53 4.99
CA MET A 336 -16.73 -1.56 5.54
C MET A 336 -16.99 -1.37 7.03
N ALA A 337 -15.92 -1.37 7.84
CA ALA A 337 -16.05 -1.09 9.26
C ALA A 337 -16.73 0.28 9.50
N PRO A 338 -17.56 0.41 10.56
CA PRO A 338 -18.12 1.70 10.93
C PRO A 338 -17.03 2.75 11.11
N GLN A 339 -17.21 3.94 10.54
CA GLN A 339 -16.32 5.06 10.80
C GLN A 339 -16.76 5.76 12.07
N VAL A 340 -15.89 5.73 13.08
CA VAL A 340 -16.13 6.32 14.39
C VAL A 340 -15.31 7.61 14.51
N ASN A 341 -15.97 8.67 14.96
CA ASN A 341 -15.33 9.88 15.46
C ASN A 341 -15.81 10.07 16.91
N ALA A 342 -14.90 9.90 17.88
CA ALA A 342 -15.18 10.01 19.31
C ALA A 342 -15.32 11.48 19.77
N GLY A 343 -15.04 12.44 18.90
CA GLY A 343 -15.00 13.87 19.21
C GLY A 343 -13.57 14.40 19.38
N ALA A 344 -13.44 15.73 19.50
CA ALA A 344 -12.14 16.37 19.74
C ALA A 344 -11.67 16.20 21.18
N ASP A 345 -10.35 16.18 21.40
CA ASP A 345 -9.77 16.18 22.75
C ASP A 345 -10.27 17.35 23.61
N ILE A 346 -10.43 17.09 24.91
CA ILE A 346 -11.04 18.03 25.86
C ILE A 346 -10.03 18.43 26.93
N VAL A 347 -10.00 19.73 27.24
CA VAL A 347 -9.36 20.28 28.43
C VAL A 347 -10.43 20.79 29.39
N THR A 348 -10.39 20.34 30.64
CA THR A 348 -11.37 20.75 31.65
C THR A 348 -10.77 20.78 33.06
N TRP A 349 -11.57 21.11 34.07
CA TRP A 349 -11.16 21.16 35.47
C TRP A 349 -12.27 20.62 36.38
N LEU A 350 -11.90 20.25 37.60
CA LEU A 350 -12.86 19.79 38.60
C LEU A 350 -13.62 20.98 39.23
N GLU A 351 -14.92 20.80 39.48
CA GLU A 351 -15.73 21.70 40.30
C GLU A 351 -16.28 20.90 41.48
N ASP A 352 -15.92 21.30 42.71
CA ASP A 352 -16.25 20.57 43.94
C ASP A 352 -15.84 19.08 43.91
N GLY A 353 -14.73 18.78 43.23
CA GLY A 353 -14.13 17.44 43.13
C GLY A 353 -14.69 16.54 42.03
N LEU A 354 -15.63 17.03 41.21
CA LEU A 354 -16.21 16.29 40.09
C LEU A 354 -16.31 17.18 38.84
N ARG A 355 -16.35 16.55 37.67
CA ARG A 355 -16.71 17.22 36.42
C ARG A 355 -17.56 16.28 35.57
N THR A 356 -18.70 16.75 35.09
CA THR A 356 -19.53 16.01 34.12
C THR A 356 -19.50 16.73 32.79
N GLY A 357 -19.31 15.99 31.71
CA GLY A 357 -19.29 16.49 30.33
C GLY A 357 -20.01 15.53 29.38
N LEU A 358 -20.43 16.07 28.23
CA LEU A 358 -21.00 15.29 27.13
C LEU A 358 -19.87 14.76 26.25
N LEU A 359 -19.95 13.48 25.90
CA LEU A 359 -19.25 12.88 24.77
C LEU A 359 -20.20 12.96 23.58
N ASP A 360 -19.84 13.78 22.58
CA ASP A 360 -20.61 14.08 21.37
C ASP A 360 -19.88 13.41 20.20
N ALA A 361 -20.28 12.18 19.88
CA ALA A 361 -19.61 11.36 18.90
C ALA A 361 -20.39 11.35 17.58
N THR A 362 -19.76 10.81 16.55
CA THR A 362 -20.45 10.52 15.30
C THR A 362 -20.00 9.16 14.80
N VAL A 363 -20.96 8.26 14.59
CA VAL A 363 -20.71 6.97 13.94
C VAL A 363 -21.44 6.94 12.61
N THR A 364 -20.71 6.60 11.55
CA THR A 364 -21.28 6.36 10.23
C THR A 364 -20.93 4.97 9.75
N ASP A 365 -21.85 4.34 9.04
CA ASP A 365 -21.72 2.97 8.56
C ASP A 365 -22.21 2.90 7.12
N ASP A 366 -21.67 1.97 6.34
CA ASP A 366 -22.02 1.83 4.93
C ASP A 366 -23.38 1.14 4.70
N GLY A 367 -23.96 0.56 5.75
CA GLY A 367 -25.25 -0.10 5.75
C GLY A 367 -25.25 -1.46 5.07
N ALA A 368 -24.08 -2.02 4.73
CA ALA A 368 -23.97 -3.35 4.15
C ALA A 368 -24.42 -4.43 5.14
N ILE A 369 -24.17 -4.22 6.44
CA ILE A 369 -24.71 -5.04 7.53
C ILE A 369 -25.32 -4.10 8.58
N LEU A 370 -26.61 -4.29 8.88
CA LEU A 370 -27.34 -3.49 9.87
C LEU A 370 -28.11 -4.37 10.86
N PRO A 371 -28.33 -3.92 12.11
CA PRO A 371 -27.82 -2.67 12.70
C PRO A 371 -26.40 -2.80 13.26
N TYR A 372 -25.66 -1.69 13.36
CA TYR A 372 -24.45 -1.62 14.16
C TYR A 372 -24.74 -1.38 15.65
N THR A 373 -23.75 -1.65 16.49
CA THR A 373 -23.74 -1.43 17.94
C THR A 373 -22.58 -0.52 18.32
N VAL A 374 -22.70 0.19 19.44
CA VAL A 374 -21.63 1.05 19.97
C VAL A 374 -21.33 0.72 21.42
N GLN A 375 -20.08 0.92 21.83
CA GLN A 375 -19.61 0.70 23.19
C GLN A 375 -18.48 1.66 23.54
N TRP A 376 -18.74 2.54 24.49
CA TRP A 376 -17.74 3.36 25.15
C TRP A 376 -16.99 2.58 26.22
N THR A 377 -15.68 2.76 26.31
CA THR A 377 -14.83 2.18 27.37
C THR A 377 -13.80 3.19 27.87
N VAL A 378 -13.36 3.01 29.12
CA VAL A 378 -12.24 3.77 29.69
C VAL A 378 -10.97 2.95 29.44
N VAL A 379 -10.11 3.46 28.55
CA VAL A 379 -8.83 2.82 28.20
C VAL A 379 -7.74 3.20 29.20
N GLY A 380 -7.76 4.44 29.67
CA GLY A 380 -6.83 4.96 30.65
C GLY A 380 -7.46 6.05 31.52
N GLU A 381 -7.11 6.05 32.79
CA GLU A 381 -7.55 7.07 33.76
C GLU A 381 -6.47 7.24 34.86
N PRO A 382 -6.38 8.42 35.50
CA PRO A 382 -5.34 8.69 36.49
C PRO A 382 -5.49 7.86 37.77
N VAL A 383 -6.73 7.51 38.12
CA VAL A 383 -7.09 6.68 39.28
C VAL A 383 -8.21 5.75 38.84
N GLU A 384 -8.12 4.46 39.17
CA GLU A 384 -9.14 3.47 38.83
C GLU A 384 -10.52 3.87 39.37
N GLY A 385 -11.53 3.87 38.49
CA GLY A 385 -12.91 4.26 38.79
C GLY A 385 -13.14 5.77 38.87
N ALA A 386 -12.19 6.60 38.42
CA ALA A 386 -12.36 8.05 38.40
C ALA A 386 -13.15 8.55 37.20
N ALA A 387 -13.29 7.76 36.13
CA ALA A 387 -14.20 8.00 35.02
C ALA A 387 -15.42 7.06 35.06
N VAL A 388 -16.61 7.64 34.97
CA VAL A 388 -17.88 6.89 34.91
C VAL A 388 -18.70 7.37 33.71
N ILE A 389 -18.90 6.47 32.76
CA ILE A 389 -19.71 6.70 31.56
C ILE A 389 -21.16 6.30 31.86
N GLU A 390 -22.10 7.23 31.68
CA GLU A 390 -23.49 7.06 32.11
C GLU A 390 -24.19 5.95 31.31
N THR A 391 -24.19 6.07 29.99
CA THR A 391 -24.76 5.06 29.08
C THR A 391 -23.70 4.67 28.05
N PRO A 392 -22.88 3.64 28.33
CA PRO A 392 -21.77 3.27 27.44
C PRO A 392 -22.22 2.77 26.06
N THR A 393 -23.47 2.36 25.90
CA THR A 393 -24.03 1.84 24.64
C THR A 393 -24.82 2.89 23.85
N ALA A 394 -24.69 4.17 24.20
CA ALA A 394 -25.22 5.28 23.43
C ALA A 394 -24.06 5.97 22.70
N GLU A 395 -24.30 6.41 21.47
CA GLU A 395 -23.34 7.18 20.68
C GLU A 395 -22.94 8.45 21.43
N ASP A 396 -23.96 9.27 21.76
CA ASP A 396 -23.81 10.43 22.65
C ASP A 396 -24.16 10.07 24.09
N THR A 397 -23.27 10.39 25.03
CA THR A 397 -23.42 10.00 26.43
C THR A 397 -22.69 10.96 27.36
N ASN A 398 -23.01 10.94 28.66
CA ASN A 398 -22.26 11.72 29.64
C ASN A 398 -21.13 10.91 30.25
N VAL A 399 -20.03 11.59 30.57
CA VAL A 399 -18.96 11.08 31.43
C VAL A 399 -18.84 11.95 32.68
N THR A 400 -18.61 11.31 33.82
CA THR A 400 -18.26 11.97 35.09
C THR A 400 -16.83 11.63 35.48
N LEU A 401 -16.03 12.64 35.79
CA LEU A 401 -14.61 12.59 36.11
C LEU A 401 -14.38 13.06 37.55
N ALA A 402 -13.59 12.33 38.33
CA ALA A 402 -13.42 12.55 39.77
C ALA A 402 -11.97 12.77 40.24
N ALA A 403 -11.02 12.89 39.32
CA ALA A 403 -9.62 13.14 39.62
C ALA A 403 -8.97 14.02 38.54
N THR A 404 -7.91 14.73 38.90
CA THR A 404 -7.05 15.42 37.93
C THR A 404 -6.15 14.44 37.21
N GLY A 405 -5.81 14.74 35.97
CA GLY A 405 -4.93 13.93 35.13
C GLY A 405 -5.53 13.68 33.75
N ILE A 406 -4.94 12.72 33.04
CA ILE A 406 -5.31 12.40 31.66
C ILE A 406 -6.22 11.17 31.67
N TYR A 407 -7.36 11.31 31.03
CA TYR A 407 -8.29 10.23 30.71
C TYR A 407 -8.23 9.92 29.22
N VAL A 408 -8.28 8.64 28.87
CA VAL A 408 -8.40 8.17 27.49
C VAL A 408 -9.64 7.29 27.43
N LEU A 409 -10.63 7.73 26.67
CA LEU A 409 -11.87 6.99 26.43
C LEU A 409 -11.91 6.56 24.97
N GLN A 410 -12.50 5.39 24.71
CA GLN A 410 -12.63 4.85 23.36
C GLN A 410 -14.09 4.57 23.08
N LEU A 411 -14.57 5.02 21.92
CA LEU A 411 -15.82 4.55 21.33
C LEU A 411 -15.47 3.48 20.31
N GLU A 412 -16.07 2.31 20.48
CA GLU A 412 -16.05 1.22 19.51
C GLU A 412 -17.43 1.12 18.84
N ALA A 413 -17.47 0.90 17.53
CA ALA A 413 -18.68 0.57 16.79
C ALA A 413 -18.48 -0.72 15.99
N PHE A 414 -19.46 -1.62 16.05
CA PHE A 414 -19.42 -2.94 15.42
C PHE A 414 -20.71 -3.20 14.64
N ASP A 415 -20.59 -3.45 13.34
CA ASP A 415 -21.70 -3.67 12.39
C ASP A 415 -22.22 -5.11 12.33
N GLY A 416 -21.54 -6.06 12.99
CA GLY A 416 -21.83 -7.50 12.90
C GLY A 416 -20.70 -8.31 12.26
N GLU A 417 -19.74 -7.67 11.61
CA GLU A 417 -18.57 -8.29 10.97
C GLU A 417 -17.27 -7.52 11.24
N TYR A 418 -17.29 -6.20 11.10
CA TYR A 418 -16.12 -5.35 11.31
C TYR A 418 -16.34 -4.31 12.41
N THR A 419 -15.22 -3.90 13.00
CA THR A 419 -15.17 -2.97 14.12
C THR A 419 -14.39 -1.74 13.72
N GLY A 420 -14.98 -0.57 13.91
CA GLY A 420 -14.28 0.71 13.92
C GLY A 420 -14.17 1.24 15.34
N SER A 421 -13.17 2.07 15.60
CA SER A 421 -13.02 2.70 16.90
C SER A 421 -12.25 4.00 16.80
N ASP A 422 -12.53 4.91 17.73
CA ASP A 422 -11.76 6.14 17.90
C ASP A 422 -11.63 6.48 19.39
N THR A 423 -10.62 7.27 19.72
CA THR A 423 -10.30 7.65 21.10
C THR A 423 -10.37 9.16 21.29
N ILE A 424 -10.81 9.56 22.47
CA ILE A 424 -10.77 10.95 22.95
C ILE A 424 -9.89 11.04 24.20
N THR A 425 -9.07 12.07 24.26
CA THR A 425 -8.26 12.41 25.44
C THR A 425 -8.91 13.55 26.21
N ILE A 426 -9.10 13.37 27.52
CA ILE A 426 -9.59 14.43 28.41
C ILE A 426 -8.53 14.75 29.45
N SER A 427 -8.02 15.98 29.42
CA SER A 427 -7.07 16.51 30.41
C SER A 427 -7.83 17.29 31.47
N VAL A 428 -7.79 16.82 32.72
CA VAL A 428 -8.50 17.41 33.85
C VAL A 428 -7.52 18.05 34.81
N TYR A 429 -7.73 19.34 35.10
CA TYR A 429 -6.92 20.13 36.02
C TYR A 429 -7.66 20.47 37.32
N ASP A 430 -6.95 20.98 38.32
CA ASP A 430 -7.56 21.35 39.61
C ASP A 430 -8.49 22.56 39.47
N ASP A 431 -8.14 23.49 38.58
CA ASP A 431 -8.80 24.78 38.47
C ASP A 431 -8.78 25.28 37.01
N PRO A 432 -9.66 26.25 36.65
CA PRO A 432 -9.74 26.76 35.29
C PRO A 432 -8.50 27.50 34.81
N CYS A 433 -7.67 28.05 35.70
CA CYS A 433 -6.44 28.74 35.31
C CYS A 433 -5.38 27.73 34.86
N GLN A 434 -5.17 26.65 35.62
CA GLN A 434 -4.29 25.56 35.19
C GLN A 434 -4.75 24.94 33.87
N ALA A 435 -6.06 24.74 33.71
CA ALA A 435 -6.63 24.27 32.46
C ALA A 435 -6.32 25.23 31.28
N ALA A 436 -6.50 26.54 31.47
CA ALA A 436 -6.16 27.53 30.45
C ALA A 436 -4.67 27.52 30.11
N GLN A 437 -3.80 27.48 31.12
CA GLN A 437 -2.34 27.46 30.97
C GLN A 437 -1.81 26.22 30.22
N SER A 438 -2.59 25.14 30.19
CA SER A 438 -2.24 23.90 29.48
C SER A 438 -2.45 23.97 27.97
N LEU A 439 -3.20 24.95 27.49
CA LEU A 439 -3.53 25.07 26.07
C LEU A 439 -2.29 25.49 25.25
N PRO A 440 -2.08 24.92 24.05
CA PRO A 440 -0.90 25.22 23.24
C PRO A 440 -0.75 26.70 22.85
N ASP A 441 -1.86 27.42 22.80
CA ASP A 441 -1.97 28.83 22.42
C ASP A 441 -2.22 29.76 23.61
N TYR A 442 -2.01 29.28 24.84
CA TYR A 442 -2.12 30.12 26.02
C TYR A 442 -1.04 31.20 26.04
N GLU A 443 -1.49 32.45 26.06
CA GLU A 443 -0.64 33.62 26.25
C GLU A 443 -1.00 34.29 27.58
N PRO A 444 -0.05 34.44 28.52
CA PRO A 444 -0.30 35.13 29.78
C PRO A 444 -0.83 36.54 29.55
N LEU A 445 -1.82 36.95 30.36
CA LEU A 445 -2.36 38.29 30.28
C LEU A 445 -1.29 39.32 30.70
N VAL A 446 -1.11 40.35 29.88
CA VAL A 446 -0.24 41.46 30.25
C VAL A 446 -0.79 42.12 31.52
N GLY A 447 -0.03 42.03 32.61
CA GLY A 447 -0.39 42.60 33.91
C GLY A 447 -0.97 41.61 34.91
N ASP A 448 -1.14 40.33 34.55
CA ASP A 448 -1.30 39.24 35.52
C ASP A 448 0.08 38.98 36.14
N LEU A 449 0.33 39.56 37.32
CA LEU A 449 1.63 39.55 37.98
C LEU A 449 1.79 38.36 38.93
N ASN A 450 0.68 37.77 39.37
CA ASN A 450 0.68 36.64 40.29
C ASN A 450 0.46 35.28 39.59
N GLY A 451 0.11 35.28 38.30
CA GLY A 451 -0.11 34.08 37.48
C GLY A 451 -1.42 33.35 37.75
N ASP A 452 -2.45 34.03 38.27
CA ASP A 452 -3.75 33.44 38.60
C ASP A 452 -4.78 33.49 37.45
N CYS A 453 -4.31 33.86 36.25
CA CYS A 453 -5.09 34.02 35.02
C CYS A 453 -6.14 35.15 35.09
N ARG A 454 -5.99 36.09 36.03
CA ARG A 454 -6.83 37.28 36.15
C ARG A 454 -5.92 38.50 36.24
N VAL A 455 -6.51 39.66 35.94
CA VAL A 455 -5.86 40.95 36.19
C VAL A 455 -6.81 41.72 37.09
N ASP A 456 -6.48 41.79 38.37
CA ASP A 456 -7.34 42.39 39.38
C ASP A 456 -6.59 43.25 40.41
N GLU A 457 -7.25 43.54 41.55
CA GLU A 457 -6.70 44.41 42.59
C GLU A 457 -5.45 43.81 43.27
N LEU A 458 -5.30 42.48 43.27
CA LEU A 458 -4.10 41.82 43.78
C LEU A 458 -2.90 42.08 42.88
N ASP A 459 -3.09 42.05 41.56
CA ASP A 459 -2.04 42.43 40.61
C ASP A 459 -1.67 43.91 40.72
N MET A 460 -2.67 44.77 40.89
CA MET A 460 -2.43 46.20 41.13
C MET A 460 -1.63 46.41 42.42
N ALA A 461 -1.96 45.70 43.50
CA ALA A 461 -1.23 45.80 44.76
C ALA A 461 0.22 45.31 44.62
N LEU A 462 0.46 44.21 43.88
CA LEU A 462 1.81 43.75 43.56
C LEU A 462 2.58 44.79 42.74
N LEU A 463 1.92 45.39 41.74
CA LEU A 463 2.51 46.46 40.95
C LEU A 463 2.85 47.67 41.82
N GLU A 464 1.95 48.08 42.72
CA GLU A 464 2.14 49.19 43.65
C GLU A 464 3.26 48.92 44.67
N GLU A 465 3.36 47.70 45.21
CA GLU A 465 4.42 47.29 46.14
C GLU A 465 5.81 47.33 45.49
N HIS A 466 5.89 46.90 44.24
CA HIS A 466 7.11 46.89 43.45
C HIS A 466 7.31 48.15 42.59
N TRP A 467 6.40 49.13 42.72
CA TRP A 467 6.41 50.33 41.91
C TRP A 467 7.69 51.12 42.11
N MET A 468 8.36 51.46 41.01
CA MET A 468 9.63 52.19 41.00
C MET A 468 10.82 51.46 41.65
N GLN A 469 10.69 50.15 41.97
CA GLN A 469 11.86 49.36 42.36
C GLN A 469 12.82 49.28 41.17
N ASP A 470 14.09 49.54 41.43
CA ASP A 470 15.17 49.51 40.43
C ASP A 470 16.17 48.42 40.83
N SER A 471 16.30 47.41 39.98
CA SER A 471 17.23 46.29 40.15
C SER A 471 18.53 46.48 39.35
N SER A 472 18.80 47.69 38.87
CA SER A 472 20.05 48.00 38.19
C SER A 472 21.26 47.80 39.10
N LEU A 473 22.29 47.16 38.55
CA LEU A 473 23.59 47.06 39.22
C LEU A 473 24.15 48.47 39.35
N THR A 474 24.40 48.88 40.59
CA THR A 474 24.95 50.21 40.89
C THR A 474 26.47 50.23 40.92
N ASP A 475 27.11 49.05 40.89
CA ASP A 475 28.56 48.89 40.88
C ASP A 475 29.10 48.74 39.45
N GLU A 476 30.22 49.42 39.14
CA GLU A 476 30.89 49.29 37.84
C GLU A 476 31.45 47.88 37.58
N TRP A 477 31.68 47.10 38.64
CA TRP A 477 32.23 45.74 38.58
C TRP A 477 31.48 44.83 39.56
N TYR A 478 30.44 44.13 39.08
CA TYR A 478 29.71 43.15 39.86
C TYR A 478 30.33 41.76 39.70
N VAL A 479 30.85 41.19 40.79
CA VAL A 479 31.45 39.85 40.80
C VAL A 479 30.37 38.83 41.17
N VAL A 480 30.19 37.82 40.34
CA VAL A 480 29.23 36.71 40.54
C VAL A 480 30.02 35.52 41.08
N ASP A 481 29.66 35.01 42.25
CA ASP A 481 30.21 33.77 42.83
C ASP A 481 29.43 32.53 42.40
#